data_AF-A0A7K3ZQW0-F1
#
_entry.id   AF-A0A7K3ZQW0-F1
#
_cell.length_a   1.000
_cell.length_b   1.000
_cell.length_c   1.000
_cell.angle_alpha   90.00
_cell.angle_beta   90.00
_cell.angle_gamma   90.00
#
_symmetry.space_group_name_H-M   'P 1'
#
loop_
_entity.id
_entity.type
_entity.pdbx_description
1 polymer ?
#
loop_
_entity_poly.entity_id
_entity_poly.type
_entity_poly.pdbx_seq_one_letter_code
_entity_poly.pdbx_strand_id
1 'polypeptide(L)'
;MSNPATVTINSSRLFGRKQNPPIQTGSAIEAPVKPKQKNLSGLKVDKYEVAEDKVKFFKTKGLFKKRWVVEKEYPIYELTAIESLGNWLSLTWNNQTYQFMLKKGLSFAELQEQIHDKQSERQKANALNQRAAQRRADLLNLIQLSLPIVDSSFDILIGLHAKRVDWHQIEGYSQTLGLSFNIDCPTLPPLSIDFAAVDTAVKGQAAKDTARETLAVLKTVHGYFTGLKPEDDLASFNPNFELAKAAILAYYTLNDLLLAKVIGEKDTSKEVVYFEELLMSFDGTGIKADSAAFLGAIEEVAVEGKRDSAVFGVRALFREQLTHL
;
A
#
# COMPACT_ATOMS: atom_id res chain seq x y z
N MET A 1 16.88 -7.46 49.25
CA MET A 1 16.60 -8.75 49.90
C MET A 1 15.20 -9.14 49.43
N SER A 2 14.93 -10.13 48.58
CA SER A 2 15.63 -11.37 48.28
C SER A 2 15.20 -11.86 46.89
N ASN A 3 16.17 -12.32 46.10
CA ASN A 3 16.06 -13.26 44.97
C ASN A 3 17.15 -14.33 45.25
N PRO A 4 17.21 -15.53 44.62
CA PRO A 4 16.43 -16.03 43.48
C PRO A 4 16.03 -17.53 43.63
N ALA A 5 15.37 -18.10 42.61
CA ALA A 5 15.42 -19.54 42.38
C ALA A 5 15.57 -19.84 40.88
N THR A 6 16.79 -20.24 40.52
CA THR A 6 17.20 -20.84 39.25
C THR A 6 16.84 -22.32 39.27
N VAL A 7 16.27 -22.86 38.19
CA VAL A 7 16.19 -24.31 37.96
C VAL A 7 16.91 -24.64 36.67
N THR A 8 18.05 -25.30 36.83
CA THR A 8 18.84 -25.96 35.78
C THR A 8 18.50 -27.44 35.83
N ILE A 9 18.16 -28.05 34.68
CA ILE A 9 18.11 -29.51 34.55
C ILE A 9 19.09 -29.91 33.44
N ASN A 10 20.16 -30.57 33.86
CA ASN A 10 21.06 -31.35 33.03
C ASN A 10 20.93 -32.82 33.45
N SER A 11 20.67 -33.71 32.49
CA SER A 11 21.02 -35.15 32.54
C SER A 11 20.67 -35.73 31.16
N SER A 12 21.30 -36.74 30.57
CA SER A 12 22.55 -37.44 30.79
C SER A 12 22.73 -38.29 29.53
N ARG A 13 23.97 -38.42 29.06
CA ARG A 13 24.39 -39.35 28.02
C ARG A 13 24.00 -40.78 28.39
N LEU A 14 23.48 -41.55 27.44
CA LEU A 14 23.58 -43.01 27.47
C LEU A 14 24.26 -43.50 26.19
N PHE A 15 25.43 -44.08 26.41
CA PHE A 15 26.25 -44.82 25.47
C PHE A 15 25.59 -46.17 25.16
N GLY A 16 25.56 -46.53 23.88
CA GLY A 16 25.39 -47.90 23.40
C GLY A 16 26.34 -48.12 22.22
N ARG A 17 27.33 -49.01 22.39
CA ARG A 17 28.43 -49.28 21.44
C ARG A 17 28.36 -50.75 20.99
N LYS A 18 28.80 -50.98 19.74
CA LYS A 18 29.15 -52.25 19.04
C LYS A 18 27.95 -52.96 18.36
N GLN A 19 28.02 -53.44 17.12
CA GLN A 19 29.11 -54.14 16.42
C GLN A 19 29.10 -53.90 14.88
N ASN A 20 30.27 -53.89 14.23
CA ASN A 20 30.45 -54.04 12.77
C ASN A 20 30.57 -55.54 12.41
N PRO A 21 30.13 -55.96 11.21
CA PRO A 21 31.09 -56.49 10.21
C PRO A 21 30.64 -56.21 8.74
N PRO A 22 31.34 -56.72 7.71
CA PRO A 22 32.73 -56.50 7.33
C PRO A 22 32.84 -55.71 6.00
N ILE A 23 34.04 -55.22 5.73
CA ILE A 23 34.44 -54.60 4.45
C ILE A 23 34.39 -55.66 3.34
N GLN A 24 33.57 -55.45 2.31
CA GLN A 24 33.77 -56.02 0.98
C GLN A 24 34.28 -54.93 0.05
N THR A 25 35.56 -55.06 -0.29
CA THR A 25 36.23 -54.41 -1.41
C THR A 25 35.69 -54.98 -2.72
N GLY A 26 35.26 -54.09 -3.61
CA GLY A 26 35.02 -54.40 -5.01
C GLY A 26 33.64 -53.98 -5.50
N SER A 27 33.54 -52.78 -6.06
CA SER A 27 32.76 -52.62 -7.29
C SER A 27 33.17 -51.36 -8.03
N ALA A 28 33.09 -51.48 -9.34
CA ALA A 28 33.56 -50.57 -10.36
C ALA A 28 33.09 -49.13 -10.18
N ILE A 29 33.91 -48.20 -10.65
CA ILE A 29 33.51 -46.82 -10.98
C ILE A 29 32.35 -46.93 -11.98
N GLU A 30 31.12 -46.74 -11.51
CA GLU A 30 29.96 -46.60 -12.39
C GLU A 30 30.12 -45.30 -13.19
N ALA A 31 30.32 -45.48 -14.49
CA ALA A 31 30.23 -44.41 -15.47
C ALA A 31 28.87 -43.69 -15.34
N PRO A 32 28.79 -42.38 -15.64
CA PRO A 32 27.56 -41.61 -15.51
C PRO A 32 26.45 -42.27 -16.34
N VAL A 33 25.41 -42.74 -15.65
CA VAL A 33 24.21 -43.31 -16.26
C VAL A 33 23.56 -42.20 -17.08
N LYS A 34 23.78 -42.21 -18.40
CA LYS A 34 23.00 -41.42 -19.35
C LYS A 34 21.52 -41.76 -19.11
N PRO A 35 20.64 -40.77 -18.91
CA PRO A 35 19.23 -41.06 -18.69
C PRO A 35 18.68 -41.79 -19.92
N LYS A 36 18.23 -43.03 -19.72
CA LYS A 36 17.55 -43.83 -20.75
C LYS A 36 16.29 -43.06 -21.16
N GLN A 37 16.26 -42.53 -22.38
CA GLN A 37 15.04 -42.04 -23.03
C GLN A 37 14.01 -43.18 -23.06
N LYS A 38 13.07 -43.18 -22.11
CA LYS A 38 11.81 -43.91 -22.27
C LYS A 38 11.15 -43.39 -23.55
N ASN A 39 10.50 -44.27 -24.31
CA ASN A 39 9.71 -43.90 -25.49
C ASN A 39 8.64 -42.86 -25.10
N LEU A 40 8.94 -41.57 -25.31
CA LEU A 40 8.05 -40.45 -25.00
C LEU A 40 6.93 -40.39 -26.05
N SER A 41 5.75 -40.92 -25.73
CA SER A 41 4.56 -40.85 -26.58
C SER A 41 3.88 -39.48 -26.42
N GLY A 42 4.39 -38.46 -27.13
CA GLY A 42 3.79 -37.12 -27.16
C GLY A 42 2.93 -36.87 -28.41
N LEU A 43 2.00 -35.91 -28.33
CA LEU A 43 1.24 -35.42 -29.48
C LEU A 43 2.18 -34.78 -30.49
N LYS A 44 2.22 -35.31 -31.72
CA LYS A 44 3.02 -34.74 -32.80
C LYS A 44 2.37 -33.46 -33.33
N VAL A 45 3.10 -32.36 -33.25
CA VAL A 45 2.70 -31.03 -33.72
C VAL A 45 3.70 -30.52 -34.75
N ASP A 46 3.23 -29.64 -35.63
CA ASP A 46 4.02 -29.12 -36.75
C ASP A 46 4.57 -27.72 -36.45
N LYS A 47 3.86 -26.91 -35.66
CA LYS A 47 4.33 -25.62 -35.14
C LYS A 47 3.58 -25.27 -33.84
N TYR A 48 4.07 -24.27 -33.14
CA TYR A 48 3.39 -23.59 -32.05
C TYR A 48 3.29 -22.09 -32.35
N GLU A 49 2.43 -21.38 -31.61
CA GLU A 49 2.31 -19.94 -31.65
C GLU A 49 1.96 -19.44 -30.25
N VAL A 50 2.56 -18.33 -29.84
CA VAL A 50 2.23 -17.60 -28.61
C VAL A 50 1.46 -16.36 -29.01
N ALA A 51 0.18 -16.30 -28.69
CA ALA A 51 -0.69 -15.17 -29.01
C ALA A 51 -1.79 -15.04 -27.95
N GLU A 52 -2.15 -13.79 -27.61
CA GLU A 52 -3.26 -13.49 -26.69
C GLU A 52 -3.14 -14.22 -25.33
N ASP A 53 -1.91 -14.30 -24.80
CA ASP A 53 -1.58 -15.00 -23.55
C ASP A 53 -1.88 -16.50 -23.53
N LYS A 54 -1.88 -17.10 -24.72
CA LYS A 54 -2.07 -18.53 -24.92
C LYS A 54 -0.99 -19.10 -25.79
N VAL A 55 -0.64 -20.35 -25.52
CA VAL A 55 0.14 -21.18 -26.44
C VAL A 55 -0.81 -22.05 -27.25
N LYS A 56 -0.74 -21.92 -28.58
CA LYS A 56 -1.52 -22.68 -29.55
C LYS A 56 -0.59 -23.66 -30.26
N PHE A 57 -0.97 -24.94 -30.28
CA PHE A 57 -0.23 -26.00 -30.97
C PHE A 57 -0.99 -26.40 -32.24
N PHE A 58 -0.28 -26.45 -33.37
CA PHE A 58 -0.90 -26.67 -34.67
C PHE A 58 -0.44 -27.97 -35.32
N LYS A 59 -1.35 -28.54 -36.11
CA LYS A 59 -1.07 -29.63 -37.04
C LYS A 59 -1.54 -29.28 -38.44
N THR A 60 -0.82 -29.77 -39.42
CA THR A 60 -1.14 -29.63 -40.84
C THR A 60 -2.08 -30.75 -41.24
N LYS A 61 -3.26 -30.42 -41.76
CA LYS A 61 -4.24 -31.38 -42.29
C LYS A 61 -4.49 -31.15 -43.79
N GLY A 62 -4.77 -32.24 -44.52
CA GLY A 62 -5.12 -32.22 -45.95
C GLY A 62 -4.02 -32.74 -46.89
N LEU A 63 -4.40 -33.57 -47.88
CA LEU A 63 -3.48 -34.13 -48.88
C LEU A 63 -3.12 -33.14 -50.01
N PHE A 64 -4.10 -32.37 -50.50
CA PHE A 64 -3.95 -31.50 -51.68
C PHE A 64 -3.82 -30.00 -51.35
N LYS A 65 -4.48 -29.54 -50.28
CA LYS A 65 -4.34 -28.18 -49.72
C LYS A 65 -4.11 -28.29 -48.22
N LYS A 66 -2.85 -28.19 -47.82
CA LYS A 66 -2.42 -28.23 -46.42
C LYS A 66 -2.96 -27.00 -45.68
N ARG A 67 -3.72 -27.21 -44.60
CA ARG A 67 -4.22 -26.15 -43.72
C ARG A 67 -3.71 -26.37 -42.29
N TRP A 68 -3.40 -25.28 -41.61
CA TRP A 68 -3.06 -25.29 -40.19
C TRP A 68 -4.32 -25.39 -39.35
N VAL A 69 -4.36 -26.35 -38.44
CA VAL A 69 -5.47 -26.55 -37.51
C VAL A 69 -4.91 -26.51 -36.09
N VAL A 70 -5.53 -25.69 -35.22
CA VAL A 70 -5.22 -25.66 -33.79
C VAL A 70 -5.68 -26.99 -33.19
N GLU A 71 -4.74 -27.71 -32.61
CA GLU A 71 -4.99 -29.04 -32.06
C GLU A 71 -5.12 -28.99 -30.54
N LYS A 72 -4.38 -28.09 -29.90
CA LYS A 72 -4.48 -27.76 -28.47
C LYS A 72 -4.14 -26.29 -28.24
N GLU A 73 -4.75 -25.71 -27.23
CA GLU A 73 -4.54 -24.34 -26.78
C GLU A 73 -4.49 -24.35 -25.25
N TYR A 74 -3.51 -23.65 -24.67
CA TYR A 74 -3.39 -23.53 -23.22
C TYR A 74 -3.13 -22.08 -22.82
N PRO A 75 -3.83 -21.57 -21.79
CA PRO A 75 -3.53 -20.28 -21.20
C PRO A 75 -2.18 -20.32 -20.49
N ILE A 76 -1.26 -19.42 -20.88
CA ILE A 76 0.14 -19.39 -20.42
C ILE A 76 0.22 -19.26 -18.89
N TYR A 77 -0.68 -18.46 -18.32
CA TYR A 77 -0.67 -18.14 -16.90
C TYR A 77 -1.28 -19.22 -16.00
N GLU A 78 -1.91 -20.24 -16.56
CA GLU A 78 -2.42 -21.38 -15.80
C GLU A 78 -1.48 -22.61 -15.88
N LEU A 79 -0.38 -22.49 -16.64
CA LEU A 79 0.63 -23.54 -16.71
C LEU A 79 1.43 -23.57 -15.41
N THR A 80 1.45 -24.73 -14.75
CA THR A 80 2.13 -24.91 -13.46
C THR A 80 3.55 -25.46 -13.60
N ALA A 81 3.86 -26.12 -14.71
CA ALA A 81 5.20 -26.59 -15.04
C ALA A 81 5.38 -26.67 -16.55
N ILE A 82 6.59 -26.37 -17.01
CA ILE A 82 7.00 -26.50 -18.40
C ILE A 82 8.44 -27.00 -18.46
N GLU A 83 8.67 -28.05 -19.24
CA GLU A 83 9.99 -28.64 -19.44
C GLU A 83 10.18 -28.94 -20.92
N SER A 84 11.27 -28.47 -21.51
CA SER A 84 11.64 -28.81 -22.89
C SER A 84 12.97 -29.56 -22.95
N LEU A 85 13.05 -30.51 -23.88
CA LEU A 85 14.28 -31.23 -24.20
C LEU A 85 14.34 -31.48 -25.70
N GLY A 86 15.08 -30.63 -26.42
CA GLY A 86 15.15 -30.68 -27.89
C GLY A 86 13.77 -30.47 -28.52
N ASN A 87 13.30 -31.45 -29.27
CA ASN A 87 12.00 -31.41 -29.94
C ASN A 87 10.82 -31.89 -29.08
N TRP A 88 11.04 -32.16 -27.79
CA TRP A 88 10.01 -32.60 -26.85
C TRP A 88 9.68 -31.51 -25.85
N LEU A 89 8.39 -31.40 -25.49
CA LEU A 89 7.87 -30.48 -24.49
C LEU A 89 6.90 -31.23 -23.59
N SER A 90 6.99 -30.98 -22.28
CA SER A 90 6.00 -31.34 -21.29
C SER A 90 5.45 -30.06 -20.66
N LEU A 91 4.13 -29.92 -20.64
CA LEU A 91 3.43 -28.82 -19.98
C LEU A 91 2.41 -29.39 -19.00
N THR A 92 2.32 -28.81 -17.82
CA THR A 92 1.32 -29.19 -16.81
C THR A 92 0.28 -28.09 -16.68
N TRP A 93 -0.99 -28.48 -16.83
CA TRP A 93 -2.16 -27.60 -16.73
C TRP A 93 -3.29 -28.38 -16.04
N ASN A 94 -3.98 -27.77 -15.08
CA ASN A 94 -5.03 -28.41 -14.30
C ASN A 94 -4.62 -29.78 -13.72
N ASN A 95 -3.41 -29.85 -13.14
CA ASN A 95 -2.82 -31.07 -12.59
C ASN A 95 -2.66 -32.24 -13.59
N GLN A 96 -2.72 -31.96 -14.89
CA GLN A 96 -2.49 -32.93 -15.95
C GLN A 96 -1.28 -32.52 -16.78
N THR A 97 -0.41 -33.49 -17.06
CA THR A 97 0.79 -33.30 -17.88
C THR A 97 0.50 -33.70 -19.32
N TYR A 98 0.74 -32.78 -20.24
CA TYR A 98 0.58 -32.94 -21.67
C TYR A 98 1.94 -32.93 -22.35
N GLN A 99 2.16 -33.88 -23.25
CA GLN A 99 3.44 -34.06 -23.92
C GLN A 99 3.30 -33.77 -25.42
N PHE A 100 4.24 -33.01 -25.97
CA PHE A 100 4.25 -32.59 -27.37
C PHE A 100 5.60 -32.95 -28.00
N MET A 101 5.56 -33.20 -29.31
CA MET A 101 6.76 -33.49 -30.08
C MET A 101 6.73 -32.75 -31.42
N LEU A 102 7.76 -31.95 -31.68
CA LEU A 102 7.98 -31.31 -32.98
C LEU A 102 8.68 -32.26 -33.96
N LYS A 103 8.56 -31.93 -35.25
CA LYS A 103 9.35 -32.57 -36.31
C LYS A 103 10.86 -32.36 -36.08
N LYS A 104 11.66 -33.32 -36.54
CA LYS A 104 13.13 -33.29 -36.43
C LYS A 104 13.69 -31.97 -36.96
N GLY A 105 14.61 -31.35 -36.20
CA GLY A 105 15.26 -30.08 -36.54
C GLY A 105 14.65 -28.83 -35.91
N LEU A 106 13.50 -28.96 -35.22
CA LEU A 106 12.88 -27.87 -34.45
C LEU A 106 13.00 -28.13 -32.95
N SER A 107 12.97 -27.06 -32.16
CA SER A 107 13.11 -27.08 -30.69
C SER A 107 11.96 -26.33 -30.02
N PHE A 108 11.65 -26.70 -28.78
CA PHE A 108 10.71 -25.97 -27.93
C PHE A 108 11.39 -25.01 -26.94
N ALA A 109 12.72 -24.85 -27.00
CA ALA A 109 13.48 -23.99 -26.09
C ALA A 109 12.95 -22.55 -26.09
N GLU A 110 12.72 -21.96 -27.27
CA GLU A 110 12.21 -20.60 -27.41
C GLU A 110 10.79 -20.45 -26.83
N LEU A 111 9.93 -21.45 -27.01
CA LEU A 111 8.59 -21.44 -26.41
C LEU A 111 8.66 -21.47 -24.88
N GLN A 112 9.54 -22.30 -24.32
CA GLN A 112 9.73 -22.40 -22.88
C GLN A 112 10.19 -21.05 -22.31
N GLU A 113 11.17 -20.42 -22.95
CA GLU A 113 11.66 -19.08 -22.58
C GLU A 113 10.54 -18.04 -22.64
N GLN A 114 9.81 -17.94 -23.76
CA GLN A 114 8.68 -17.01 -23.91
C GLN A 114 7.58 -17.20 -22.85
N ILE A 115 7.29 -18.44 -22.46
CA ILE A 115 6.31 -18.74 -21.40
C ILE A 115 6.84 -18.27 -20.04
N HIS A 116 8.10 -18.57 -19.71
CA HIS A 116 8.71 -18.13 -18.47
C HIS A 116 8.78 -16.61 -18.36
N ASP A 117 9.17 -15.92 -19.44
CA ASP A 117 9.25 -14.47 -19.49
C ASP A 117 7.87 -13.84 -19.24
N LYS A 118 6.84 -14.28 -19.97
CA LYS A 118 5.47 -13.79 -19.76
C LYS A 118 4.96 -14.04 -18.35
N GLN A 119 5.21 -15.21 -17.77
CA GLN A 119 4.82 -15.53 -16.40
C GLN A 119 5.55 -14.62 -15.39
N SER A 120 6.86 -14.40 -15.59
CA SER A 120 7.69 -13.51 -14.76
C SER A 120 7.21 -12.06 -14.83
N GLU A 121 6.92 -11.55 -16.03
CA GLU A 121 6.36 -10.22 -16.25
C GLU A 121 5.02 -10.04 -15.52
N ARG A 122 4.10 -11.02 -15.65
CA ARG A 122 2.80 -10.95 -14.96
C ARG A 122 2.95 -11.02 -13.44
N GLN A 123 3.87 -11.85 -12.92
CA GLN A 123 4.15 -11.92 -11.49
C GLN A 123 4.67 -10.57 -10.97
N LYS A 124 5.61 -9.94 -11.69
CA LYS A 124 6.12 -8.60 -11.35
C LYS A 124 5.01 -7.54 -11.38
N ALA A 125 4.19 -7.53 -12.42
CA ALA A 125 3.06 -6.60 -12.55
C ALA A 125 2.02 -6.80 -11.42
N ASN A 126 1.69 -8.05 -11.10
CA ASN A 126 0.77 -8.36 -10.00
C ASN A 126 1.33 -7.92 -8.64
N ALA A 127 2.61 -8.20 -8.37
CA ALA A 127 3.26 -7.78 -7.13
C ALA A 127 3.30 -6.25 -7.00
N LEU A 128 3.60 -5.55 -8.10
CA LEU A 128 3.55 -4.08 -8.15
C LEU A 128 2.13 -3.56 -7.86
N ASN A 129 1.12 -4.11 -8.52
CA ASN A 129 -0.28 -3.72 -8.32
C ASN A 129 -0.77 -3.99 -6.89
N GLN A 130 -0.41 -5.12 -6.28
CA GLN A 130 -0.75 -5.42 -4.90
C GLN A 130 -0.09 -4.44 -3.93
N ARG A 131 1.20 -4.15 -4.13
CA ARG A 131 1.91 -3.16 -3.32
C ARG A 131 1.31 -1.76 -3.47
N ALA A 132 0.92 -1.39 -4.68
CA ALA A 132 0.23 -0.12 -4.96
C ALA A 132 -1.11 -0.03 -4.24
N ALA A 133 -1.92 -1.09 -4.32
CA ALA A 133 -3.22 -1.14 -3.64
C ALA A 133 -3.07 -1.03 -2.12
N GLN A 134 -2.11 -1.76 -1.53
CA GLN A 134 -1.84 -1.65 -0.10
C GLN A 134 -1.36 -0.25 0.29
N ARG A 135 -0.46 0.35 -0.49
CA ARG A 135 0.02 1.70 -0.20
C ARG A 135 -1.07 2.76 -0.29
N ARG A 136 -1.96 2.64 -1.27
CA ARG A 136 -3.15 3.49 -1.38
C ARG A 136 -4.03 3.39 -0.14
N ALA A 137 -4.30 2.16 0.32
CA ALA A 137 -5.10 1.92 1.51
C ALA A 137 -4.44 2.51 2.76
N ASP A 138 -3.12 2.32 2.93
CA ASP A 138 -2.35 2.88 4.03
C ASP A 138 -2.40 4.42 4.04
N LEU A 139 -2.25 5.07 2.87
CA LEU A 139 -2.33 6.52 2.74
C LEU A 139 -3.71 7.07 3.05
N LEU A 140 -4.76 6.44 2.51
CA LEU A 140 -6.14 6.88 2.74
C LEU A 140 -6.49 6.78 4.22
N ASN A 141 -6.13 5.67 4.86
CA ASN A 141 -6.31 5.47 6.29
C ASN A 141 -5.57 6.55 7.09
N LEU A 142 -4.33 6.84 6.71
CA LEU A 142 -3.52 7.86 7.36
C LEU A 142 -4.14 9.27 7.25
N ILE A 143 -4.63 9.65 6.07
CA ILE A 143 -5.34 10.93 5.87
C ILE A 143 -6.56 10.97 6.78
N GLN A 144 -7.42 9.95 6.71
CA GLN A 144 -8.67 9.88 7.47
C GLN A 144 -8.45 9.96 8.99
N LEU A 145 -7.39 9.32 9.49
CA LEU A 145 -7.05 9.35 10.91
C LEU A 145 -6.37 10.66 11.34
N SER A 146 -5.77 11.40 10.40
CA SER A 146 -5.14 12.69 10.69
C SER A 146 -6.15 13.83 10.83
N LEU A 147 -7.27 13.82 10.07
CA LEU A 147 -8.25 14.92 10.11
C LEU A 147 -8.84 15.18 11.51
N PRO A 148 -9.25 14.16 12.31
CA PRO A 148 -9.76 14.39 13.66
C PRO A 148 -8.72 14.96 14.64
N ILE A 149 -7.43 14.66 14.42
CA ILE A 149 -6.33 15.23 15.21
C ILE A 149 -6.18 16.71 14.90
N VAL A 150 -6.25 17.06 13.61
CA VAL A 150 -6.22 18.46 13.16
C VAL A 150 -7.42 19.21 13.74
N ASP A 151 -8.63 18.65 13.64
CA ASP A 151 -9.85 19.24 14.20
C ASP A 151 -9.72 19.54 15.69
N SER A 152 -9.40 18.51 16.48
CA SER A 152 -9.32 18.64 17.94
C SER A 152 -8.24 19.63 18.34
N SER A 153 -7.12 19.66 17.60
CA SER A 153 -6.05 20.64 17.83
C SER A 153 -6.52 22.06 17.55
N PHE A 154 -7.20 22.31 16.43
CA PHE A 154 -7.73 23.64 16.13
C PHE A 154 -8.87 24.04 17.06
N ASP A 155 -9.68 23.09 17.54
CA ASP A 155 -10.75 23.35 18.52
C ASP A 155 -10.19 23.80 19.88
N ILE A 156 -9.08 23.20 20.30
CA ILE A 156 -8.31 23.68 21.46
C ILE A 156 -7.82 25.12 21.21
N LEU A 157 -7.21 25.41 20.06
CA LEU A 157 -6.70 26.75 19.73
C LEU A 157 -7.82 27.81 19.68
N ILE A 158 -8.95 27.47 19.07
CA ILE A 158 -10.16 28.31 19.01
C ILE A 158 -10.68 28.58 20.42
N GLY A 159 -10.78 27.53 21.26
CA GLY A 159 -11.27 27.63 22.64
C GLY A 159 -10.40 28.52 23.53
N LEU A 160 -9.07 28.53 23.30
CA LEU A 160 -8.13 29.38 24.04
C LEU A 160 -8.26 30.87 23.72
N HIS A 161 -8.76 31.23 22.53
CA HIS A 161 -8.89 32.62 22.11
C HIS A 161 -10.17 33.31 22.63
N ALA A 162 -11.17 32.55 23.08
CA ALA A 162 -12.40 33.14 23.59
C ALA A 162 -12.12 34.11 24.76
N LYS A 163 -12.84 35.25 24.82
CA LYS A 163 -12.71 36.28 25.89
C LYS A 163 -12.77 35.71 27.30
N ARG A 164 -13.37 34.53 27.46
CA ARG A 164 -13.28 33.66 28.63
C ARG A 164 -12.97 32.25 28.13
N VAL A 165 -11.85 31.68 28.56
CA VAL A 165 -11.46 30.32 28.23
C VAL A 165 -12.38 29.35 28.97
N ASP A 166 -13.14 28.54 28.24
CA ASP A 166 -13.89 27.43 28.80
C ASP A 166 -12.99 26.20 28.89
N TRP A 167 -12.35 26.03 30.05
CA TRP A 167 -11.45 24.90 30.29
C TRP A 167 -12.14 23.54 30.25
N HIS A 168 -13.44 23.48 30.59
CA HIS A 168 -14.17 22.21 30.53
C HIS A 168 -14.36 21.77 29.07
N GLN A 169 -14.67 22.72 28.19
CA GLN A 169 -14.75 22.47 26.75
C GLN A 169 -13.39 22.05 26.17
N ILE A 170 -12.31 22.76 26.52
CA ILE A 170 -10.95 22.43 26.06
C ILE A 170 -10.51 21.03 26.54
N GLU A 171 -10.84 20.66 27.77
CA GLU A 171 -10.56 19.33 28.29
C GLU A 171 -11.32 18.24 27.50
N GLY A 172 -12.56 18.50 27.08
CA GLY A 172 -13.29 17.61 26.17
C GLY A 172 -12.59 17.41 24.83
N TYR A 173 -12.05 18.48 24.24
CA TYR A 173 -11.27 18.38 23.00
C TYR A 173 -9.95 17.62 23.20
N SER A 174 -9.22 17.87 24.28
CA SER A 174 -7.97 17.16 24.55
C SER A 174 -8.19 15.67 24.85
N GLN A 175 -9.30 15.31 25.50
CA GLN A 175 -9.66 13.90 25.72
C GLN A 175 -9.93 13.16 24.41
N THR A 176 -10.45 13.85 23.39
CA THR A 176 -10.72 13.27 22.07
C THR A 176 -9.43 12.87 21.33
N LEU A 177 -8.31 13.55 21.61
CA LEU A 177 -6.99 13.19 21.09
C LEU A 177 -6.43 11.92 21.74
N GLY A 178 -6.88 11.57 22.95
CA GLY A 178 -6.31 10.47 23.74
C GLY A 178 -4.93 10.82 24.33
N LEU A 179 -4.21 9.80 24.81
CA LEU A 179 -2.85 9.97 25.36
C LEU A 179 -1.77 9.92 24.28
N SER A 180 -1.97 9.07 23.28
CA SER A 180 -1.05 8.93 22.14
C SER A 180 -1.78 8.38 20.93
N PHE A 181 -1.22 8.67 19.76
CA PHE A 181 -1.70 8.19 18.48
C PHE A 181 -0.53 7.57 17.72
N ASN A 182 -0.67 6.29 17.40
CA ASN A 182 0.35 5.51 16.72
C ASN A 182 -0.30 4.81 15.52
N ILE A 183 0.19 5.10 14.32
CA ILE A 183 -0.19 4.40 13.11
C ILE A 183 1.03 3.66 12.57
N ASP A 184 0.89 2.33 12.54
CA ASP A 184 1.80 1.44 11.83
C ASP A 184 1.17 1.07 10.49
N CYS A 185 1.73 1.63 9.41
CA CYS A 185 1.35 1.29 8.04
C CYS A 185 2.44 0.37 7.45
N PRO A 186 2.11 -0.82 6.92
CA PRO A 186 3.09 -1.74 6.34
C PRO A 186 3.96 -1.13 5.24
N THR A 187 3.42 -0.14 4.53
CA THR A 187 4.09 0.48 3.39
C THR A 187 4.52 1.91 3.63
N LEU A 188 4.28 2.51 4.80
CA LEU A 188 4.65 3.90 5.08
C LEU A 188 5.53 3.99 6.34
N PRO A 189 6.30 5.08 6.52
CA PRO A 189 6.90 5.36 7.81
C PRO A 189 5.84 5.38 8.91
N PRO A 190 6.15 4.94 10.15
CA PRO A 190 5.19 5.04 11.23
C PRO A 190 4.95 6.51 11.62
N LEU A 191 3.71 6.85 11.98
CA LEU A 191 3.34 8.15 12.56
C LEU A 191 3.00 7.95 14.04
N SER A 192 3.80 8.55 14.91
CA SER A 192 3.62 8.54 16.36
C SER A 192 3.48 9.97 16.87
N ILE A 193 2.41 10.22 17.63
CA ILE A 193 2.11 11.51 18.24
C ILE A 193 1.82 11.28 19.72
N ASP A 194 2.51 12.03 20.58
CA ASP A 194 2.30 12.04 22.02
C ASP A 194 1.50 13.29 22.41
N PHE A 195 0.36 13.09 23.07
CA PHE A 195 -0.53 14.15 23.54
C PHE A 195 -0.39 14.42 25.04
N ALA A 196 0.46 13.70 25.76
CA ALA A 196 0.61 13.84 27.21
C ALA A 196 0.97 15.28 27.62
N ALA A 197 1.76 15.98 26.82
CA ALA A 197 2.11 17.37 27.05
C ALA A 197 0.91 18.31 26.90
N VAL A 198 0.03 18.06 25.92
CA VAL A 198 -1.23 18.80 25.73
C VAL A 198 -2.15 18.56 26.92
N ASP A 199 -2.40 17.31 27.29
CA ASP A 199 -3.25 16.94 28.44
C ASP A 199 -2.75 17.57 29.75
N THR A 200 -1.44 17.52 29.99
CA THR A 200 -0.82 18.14 31.17
C THR A 200 -1.03 19.66 31.18
N ALA A 201 -0.84 20.33 30.03
CA ALA A 201 -1.01 21.78 29.93
C ALA A 201 -2.48 22.21 30.10
N VAL A 202 -3.43 21.43 29.57
CA VAL A 202 -4.87 21.66 29.72
C VAL A 202 -5.30 21.51 31.17
N LYS A 203 -4.89 20.43 31.85
CA LYS A 203 -5.19 20.21 33.28
C LYS A 203 -4.57 21.28 34.18
N GLY A 204 -3.38 21.76 33.81
CA GLY A 204 -2.72 22.89 34.46
C GLY A 204 -3.35 24.25 34.15
N GLN A 205 -4.34 24.29 33.23
CA GLN A 205 -4.98 25.51 32.75
C GLN A 205 -3.98 26.57 32.26
N ALA A 206 -2.88 26.10 31.65
CA ALA A 206 -1.80 26.93 31.18
C ALA A 206 -2.02 27.28 29.70
N ALA A 207 -2.74 28.37 29.41
CA ALA A 207 -3.16 28.71 28.04
C ALA A 207 -2.00 28.79 27.04
N LYS A 208 -0.89 29.42 27.43
CA LYS A 208 0.30 29.54 26.57
C LYS A 208 0.96 28.19 26.29
N ASP A 209 1.08 27.34 27.31
CA ASP A 209 1.66 26.01 27.14
C ASP A 209 0.72 25.12 26.32
N THR A 210 -0.59 25.19 26.58
CA THR A 210 -1.61 24.44 25.82
C THR A 210 -1.53 24.78 24.34
N ALA A 211 -1.49 26.07 23.99
CA ALA A 211 -1.34 26.51 22.60
C ALA A 211 -0.02 26.00 21.99
N ARG A 212 1.11 26.10 22.72
CA ARG A 212 2.41 25.64 22.24
C ARG A 212 2.42 24.14 21.94
N GLU A 213 1.96 23.32 22.88
CA GLU A 213 1.96 21.85 22.71
C GLU A 213 0.97 21.42 21.63
N THR A 214 -0.18 22.09 21.53
CA THR A 214 -1.16 21.83 20.46
C THR A 214 -0.60 22.18 19.07
N LEU A 215 0.14 23.29 18.96
CA LEU A 215 0.86 23.61 17.72
C LEU A 215 1.97 22.61 17.41
N ALA A 216 2.60 22.00 18.42
CA ALA A 216 3.60 20.96 18.21
C ALA A 216 2.97 19.69 17.59
N VAL A 217 1.79 19.28 18.04
CA VAL A 217 0.99 18.21 17.40
C VAL A 217 0.74 18.51 15.94
N LEU A 218 0.21 19.69 15.64
CA LEU A 218 -0.08 20.13 14.28
C LEU A 218 1.17 20.12 13.40
N LYS A 219 2.33 20.55 13.93
CA LYS A 219 3.61 20.49 13.23
C LYS A 219 4.09 19.07 12.97
N THR A 220 3.86 18.14 13.89
CA THR A 220 4.25 16.73 13.71
C THR A 220 3.49 16.07 12.56
N VAL A 221 2.16 16.24 12.52
CA VAL A 221 1.33 15.72 11.42
C VAL A 221 1.74 16.36 10.09
N HIS A 222 1.84 17.69 10.04
CA HIS A 222 2.28 18.40 8.84
C HIS A 222 3.69 17.95 8.39
N GLY A 223 4.62 17.87 9.33
CA GLY A 223 6.00 17.43 9.13
C GLY A 223 6.07 16.01 8.56
N TYR A 224 5.21 15.11 9.02
CA TYR A 224 5.11 13.76 8.48
C TYR A 224 4.75 13.77 6.99
N PHE A 225 3.66 14.43 6.59
CA PHE A 225 3.22 14.44 5.18
C PHE A 225 4.21 15.16 4.27
N THR A 226 4.82 16.25 4.75
CA THR A 226 5.86 16.96 3.98
C THR A 226 7.17 16.20 3.87
N GLY A 227 7.44 15.26 4.79
CA GLY A 227 8.60 14.38 4.78
C GLY A 227 8.45 13.14 3.90
N LEU A 228 7.25 12.87 3.37
CA LEU A 228 7.02 11.80 2.40
C LEU A 228 7.74 12.15 1.08
N LYS A 229 8.57 11.21 0.61
CA LYS A 229 9.42 11.41 -0.58
C LYS A 229 8.69 10.94 -1.84
N PRO A 230 8.43 11.82 -2.82
CA PRO A 230 7.70 11.45 -4.03
C PRO A 230 8.38 10.33 -4.85
N GLU A 231 9.70 10.19 -4.73
CA GLU A 231 10.47 9.15 -5.42
C GLU A 231 10.20 7.74 -4.89
N ASP A 232 9.75 7.64 -3.62
CA ASP A 232 9.39 6.38 -2.99
C ASP A 232 7.95 5.96 -3.31
N ASP A 233 7.24 6.76 -4.11
CA ASP A 233 5.83 6.60 -4.40
C ASP A 233 5.53 6.11 -5.82
N LEU A 234 4.29 5.69 -6.03
CA LEU A 234 3.80 5.17 -7.30
C LEU A 234 2.91 6.23 -7.96
N ALA A 235 3.54 7.19 -8.64
CA ALA A 235 2.91 8.38 -9.21
C ALA A 235 1.67 8.11 -10.11
N SER A 236 1.57 6.93 -10.72
CA SER A 236 0.44 6.53 -11.56
C SER A 236 -0.82 6.13 -10.78
N PHE A 237 -0.79 6.15 -9.44
CA PHE A 237 -1.90 5.74 -8.58
C PHE A 237 -2.32 6.87 -7.65
N ASN A 238 -3.63 7.07 -7.50
CA ASN A 238 -4.20 8.05 -6.57
C ASN A 238 -4.91 7.36 -5.40
N PRO A 239 -4.84 7.89 -4.16
CA PRO A 239 -3.89 8.92 -3.74
C PRO A 239 -2.42 8.50 -3.82
N ASN A 240 -1.60 9.45 -4.28
CA ASN A 240 -0.15 9.47 -4.14
C ASN A 240 0.25 10.43 -3.00
N PHE A 241 1.52 10.52 -2.68
CA PHE A 241 2.07 11.33 -1.59
C PHE A 241 1.86 12.82 -1.80
N GLU A 242 1.98 13.30 -3.03
CA GLU A 242 1.70 14.71 -3.35
C GLU A 242 0.23 15.05 -3.10
N LEU A 243 -0.68 14.17 -3.53
CA LEU A 243 -2.11 14.36 -3.27
C LEU A 243 -2.43 14.27 -1.78
N ALA A 244 -1.82 13.32 -1.05
CA ALA A 244 -2.00 13.19 0.39
C ALA A 244 -1.51 14.43 1.15
N LYS A 245 -0.34 14.94 0.75
CA LYS A 245 0.25 16.17 1.28
C LYS A 245 -0.63 17.37 0.98
N ALA A 246 -1.10 17.52 -0.26
CA ALA A 246 -1.99 18.60 -0.64
C ALA A 246 -3.33 18.54 0.10
N ALA A 247 -3.92 17.34 0.27
CA ALA A 247 -5.15 17.12 1.04
C ALA A 247 -5.01 17.59 2.50
N ILE A 248 -3.93 17.19 3.15
CA ILE A 248 -3.66 17.60 4.54
C ILE A 248 -3.35 19.09 4.61
N LEU A 249 -2.51 19.63 3.74
CA LEU A 249 -2.22 21.06 3.69
C LEU A 249 -3.48 21.89 3.50
N ALA A 250 -4.33 21.53 2.55
CA ALA A 250 -5.59 22.21 2.30
C ALA A 250 -6.47 22.19 3.56
N TYR A 251 -6.52 21.07 4.27
CA TYR A 251 -7.29 20.97 5.51
C TYR A 251 -6.72 21.82 6.65
N TYR A 252 -5.39 21.94 6.73
CA TYR A 252 -4.73 22.84 7.66
C TYR A 252 -5.05 24.30 7.36
N THR A 253 -4.88 24.71 6.10
CA THR A 253 -5.16 26.09 5.68
C THR A 253 -6.64 26.43 5.87
N LEU A 254 -7.55 25.49 5.60
CA LEU A 254 -8.96 25.64 5.90
C LEU A 254 -9.19 25.96 7.39
N ASN A 255 -8.60 25.16 8.27
CA ASN A 255 -8.76 25.34 9.71
C ASN A 255 -8.10 26.63 10.23
N ASP A 256 -6.98 27.03 9.64
CA ASP A 256 -6.31 28.29 9.93
C ASP A 256 -7.17 29.49 9.52
N LEU A 257 -7.80 29.44 8.34
CA LEU A 257 -8.78 30.43 7.90
C LEU A 257 -9.99 30.49 8.85
N LEU A 258 -10.50 29.35 9.32
CA LEU A 258 -11.59 29.30 10.30
C LEU A 258 -11.16 29.96 11.62
N LEU A 259 -9.96 29.65 12.12
CA LEU A 259 -9.39 30.28 13.32
C LEU A 259 -9.25 31.79 13.13
N ALA A 260 -8.66 32.24 12.03
CA ALA A 260 -8.49 33.65 11.67
C ALA A 260 -9.82 34.42 11.70
N LYS A 261 -10.89 33.82 11.15
CA LYS A 261 -12.25 34.39 11.21
C LYS A 261 -12.80 34.47 12.63
N VAL A 262 -12.58 33.43 13.46
CA VAL A 262 -13.02 33.45 14.87
C VAL A 262 -12.30 34.53 15.68
N ILE A 263 -11.01 34.73 15.44
CA ILE A 263 -10.20 35.72 16.16
C ILE A 263 -10.37 37.15 15.62
N GLY A 264 -11.04 37.31 14.48
CA GLY A 264 -11.28 38.61 13.84
C GLY A 264 -10.04 39.17 13.13
N GLU A 265 -9.17 38.29 12.63
CA GLU A 265 -8.03 38.67 11.81
C GLU A 265 -8.52 39.30 10.49
N LYS A 266 -7.89 40.40 10.10
CA LYS A 266 -8.38 41.25 9.00
C LYS A 266 -7.72 40.93 7.66
N ASP A 267 -6.54 40.32 7.67
CA ASP A 267 -5.79 39.99 6.46
C ASP A 267 -5.52 38.50 6.43
N THR A 268 -6.35 37.78 5.68
CA THR A 268 -6.20 36.35 5.38
C THR A 268 -5.99 36.12 3.89
N SER A 269 -5.59 37.17 3.16
CA SER A 269 -5.59 37.17 1.70
C SER A 269 -4.62 36.16 1.12
N LYS A 270 -3.46 35.97 1.77
CA LYS A 270 -2.44 35.01 1.34
C LYS A 270 -2.89 33.57 1.58
N GLU A 271 -3.51 33.31 2.72
CA GLU A 271 -4.02 32.01 3.12
C GLU A 271 -5.17 31.58 2.21
N VAL A 272 -6.04 32.52 1.81
CA VAL A 272 -7.09 32.27 0.81
C VAL A 272 -6.50 31.88 -0.53
N VAL A 273 -5.55 32.66 -1.06
CA VAL A 273 -4.91 32.34 -2.35
C VAL A 273 -4.20 30.98 -2.29
N TYR A 274 -3.47 30.72 -1.20
CA TYR A 274 -2.79 29.44 -1.01
C TYR A 274 -3.75 28.27 -0.88
N PHE A 275 -4.89 28.46 -0.20
CA PHE A 275 -5.94 27.45 -0.12
C PHE A 275 -6.53 27.13 -1.49
N GLU A 276 -6.82 28.16 -2.30
CA GLU A 276 -7.31 27.97 -3.67
C GLU A 276 -6.30 27.20 -4.54
N GLU A 277 -5.01 27.55 -4.48
CA GLU A 277 -3.94 26.83 -5.18
C GLU A 277 -3.88 25.35 -4.78
N LEU A 278 -4.03 25.05 -3.48
CA LEU A 278 -4.08 23.69 -2.98
C LEU A 278 -5.31 22.93 -3.50
N LEU A 279 -6.49 23.56 -3.53
CA LEU A 279 -7.69 22.93 -4.08
C LEU A 279 -7.58 22.68 -5.59
N MET A 280 -6.95 23.58 -6.34
CA MET A 280 -6.69 23.37 -7.78
C MET A 280 -5.77 22.16 -8.04
N SER A 281 -4.89 21.82 -7.09
CA SER A 281 -4.05 20.61 -7.22
C SER A 281 -4.85 19.30 -7.23
N PHE A 282 -6.13 19.35 -6.85
CA PHE A 282 -7.03 18.20 -6.90
C PHE A 282 -7.66 17.98 -8.28
N ASP A 283 -7.48 18.90 -9.23
CA ASP A 283 -8.03 18.76 -10.58
C ASP A 283 -7.50 17.49 -11.27
N GLY A 284 -8.41 16.71 -11.85
CA GLY A 284 -8.08 15.45 -12.52
C GLY A 284 -7.80 14.26 -11.58
N THR A 285 -7.88 14.45 -10.26
CA THR A 285 -7.69 13.36 -9.26
C THR A 285 -8.99 12.62 -8.93
N GLY A 286 -10.14 13.16 -9.33
CA GLY A 286 -11.47 12.64 -8.99
C GLY A 286 -12.09 13.28 -7.73
N ILE A 287 -11.30 14.02 -6.96
CA ILE A 287 -11.78 14.85 -5.86
C ILE A 287 -12.44 16.10 -6.46
N LYS A 288 -13.67 16.39 -6.04
CA LYS A 288 -14.35 17.65 -6.39
C LYS A 288 -14.09 18.66 -5.29
N ALA A 289 -13.24 19.64 -5.55
CA ALA A 289 -13.05 20.78 -4.67
C ALA A 289 -13.64 22.05 -5.29
N ASP A 290 -14.65 22.60 -4.63
CA ASP A 290 -15.25 23.88 -4.99
C ASP A 290 -14.75 24.95 -4.01
N SER A 291 -13.74 25.71 -4.43
CA SER A 291 -13.16 26.78 -3.61
C SER A 291 -14.19 27.85 -3.25
N ALA A 292 -15.10 28.18 -4.17
CA ALA A 292 -16.13 29.18 -3.92
C ALA A 292 -17.13 28.71 -2.85
N ALA A 293 -17.48 27.42 -2.86
CA ALA A 293 -18.32 26.84 -1.81
C ALA A 293 -17.64 26.89 -0.43
N PHE A 294 -16.35 26.56 -0.34
CA PHE A 294 -15.61 26.67 0.93
C PHE A 294 -15.51 28.10 1.42
N LEU A 295 -15.09 29.02 0.56
CA LEU A 295 -14.92 30.42 0.94
C LEU A 295 -16.27 31.03 1.36
N GLY A 296 -17.35 30.72 0.64
CA GLY A 296 -18.70 31.11 1.02
C GLY A 296 -19.11 30.58 2.41
N ALA A 297 -18.81 29.31 2.70
CA ALA A 297 -19.12 28.70 3.99
C ALA A 297 -18.23 29.24 5.14
N ILE A 298 -16.98 29.61 4.87
CA ILE A 298 -16.08 30.26 5.83
C ILE A 298 -16.62 31.63 6.23
N GLU A 299 -17.21 32.40 5.30
CA GLU A 299 -17.81 33.71 5.64
C GLU A 299 -19.00 33.59 6.61
N GLU A 300 -19.70 32.45 6.63
CA GLU A 300 -20.79 32.22 7.59
C GLU A 300 -20.30 32.12 9.05
N VAL A 301 -19.02 31.83 9.28
CA VAL A 301 -18.40 31.75 10.62
C VAL A 301 -18.39 33.12 11.32
N ALA A 302 -18.37 34.20 10.54
CA ALA A 302 -18.43 35.57 11.06
C ALA A 302 -19.83 35.96 11.54
N VAL A 303 -20.88 35.17 11.24
CA VAL A 303 -22.25 35.44 11.64
C VAL A 303 -22.47 35.07 13.11
N GLU A 304 -22.85 36.06 13.91
CA GLU A 304 -23.10 35.88 15.34
C GLU A 304 -24.17 34.80 15.60
N GLY A 305 -23.88 33.87 16.53
CA GLY A 305 -24.76 32.75 16.87
C GLY A 305 -24.68 31.53 15.95
N LYS A 306 -23.93 31.58 14.83
CA LYS A 306 -23.75 30.45 13.91
C LYS A 306 -22.35 29.86 13.88
N ARG A 307 -21.40 30.46 14.61
CA ARG A 307 -19.97 30.14 14.56
C ARG A 307 -19.67 28.65 14.65
N ASP A 308 -20.10 27.98 15.72
CA ASP A 308 -19.75 26.57 15.94
C ASP A 308 -20.37 25.69 14.86
N SER A 309 -21.65 25.91 14.52
CA SER A 309 -22.32 25.18 13.44
C SER A 309 -21.66 25.39 12.07
N ALA A 310 -21.15 26.60 11.80
CA ALA A 310 -20.46 26.92 10.55
C ALA A 310 -19.09 26.24 10.48
N VAL A 311 -18.31 26.25 11.57
CA VAL A 311 -17.03 25.53 11.66
C VAL A 311 -17.22 24.04 11.40
N PHE A 312 -18.21 23.41 12.07
CA PHE A 312 -18.51 22.00 11.84
C PHE A 312 -18.99 21.74 10.40
N GLY A 313 -19.84 22.61 9.85
CA GLY A 313 -20.35 22.50 8.48
C GLY A 313 -19.26 22.57 7.42
N VAL A 314 -18.35 23.52 7.53
CA VAL A 314 -17.21 23.71 6.61
C VAL A 314 -16.28 22.49 6.63
N ARG A 315 -15.93 21.98 7.81
CA ARG A 315 -15.12 20.77 7.95
C ARG A 315 -15.82 19.53 7.41
N ALA A 316 -17.13 19.41 7.63
CA ALA A 316 -17.94 18.32 7.08
C ALA A 316 -17.95 18.34 5.53
N LEU A 317 -18.11 19.53 4.93
CA LEU A 317 -18.02 19.72 3.48
C LEU A 317 -16.68 19.20 2.94
N PHE A 318 -15.57 19.53 3.61
CA PHE A 318 -14.24 19.08 3.20
C PHE A 318 -14.09 17.56 3.29
N ARG A 319 -14.52 16.97 4.41
CA ARG A 319 -14.48 15.52 4.59
C ARG A 319 -15.31 14.78 3.54
N GLU A 320 -16.50 15.27 3.23
CA GLU A 320 -17.35 14.68 2.20
C GLU A 320 -16.62 14.65 0.85
N GLN A 321 -15.94 15.73 0.47
CA GLN A 321 -15.15 15.77 -0.76
C GLN A 321 -13.96 14.81 -0.73
N LEU A 322 -13.32 14.63 0.43
CA LEU A 322 -12.23 13.65 0.60
C LEU A 322 -12.71 12.19 0.60
N THR A 323 -14.00 11.89 0.83
CA THR A 323 -14.49 10.49 0.74
C THR A 323 -14.38 9.91 -0.68
N HIS A 324 -14.10 10.76 -1.67
CA HIS A 324 -13.88 10.36 -3.07
C HIS A 324 -12.41 10.05 -3.43
N LEU A 325 -11.48 10.12 -2.47
CA LEU A 325 -10.07 9.66 -2.60
C LEU A 325 -9.97 8.12 -2.65
#